data_AF-A0A2J8M4S9-F1
#
_entry.id   AF-A0A2J8M4S9-F1
#
_cell.length_a   1.000
_cell.length_b   1.000
_cell.length_c   1.000
_cell.angle_alpha   90.00
_cell.angle_beta   90.00
_cell.angle_gamma   90.00
#
_symmetry.space_group_name_H-M   'P 1'
#
loop_
_entity.id
_entity.type
_entity.pdbx_description
1 polymer ?
#
loop_
_entity_poly.entity_id
_entity_poly.type
_entity_poly.pdbx_seq_one_letter_code
_entity_poly.pdbx_strand_id
1 'polypeptide(L)'
;MDFSGKDVSGVLFQYPDTEGKVEDFTELVERAHQSGSLACCATDLLALCILRPPGEFGVDIALGSSQRFGVPLGYGGPHAAFFAVRESLVRMMPGRMVGVTRDATGKEVYRLTLQTREQHIRRDKATSNICTAQALLANMAAMFAIYHGSHGLEHIARRVHNAT
;
A
#
# COMPACT_ATOMS: atom_id res chain seq x y z
N MET A 1 -5.43 21.65 7.94
CA MET A 1 -6.25 21.61 6.72
C MET A 1 -7.69 21.81 7.14
N ASP A 2 -8.43 22.66 6.43
CA ASP A 2 -9.85 22.88 6.69
C ASP A 2 -10.66 21.95 5.79
N PHE A 3 -11.56 21.17 6.40
CA PHE A 3 -12.44 20.21 5.72
C PHE A 3 -13.91 20.65 5.75
N SER A 4 -14.23 21.78 6.38
CA SER A 4 -15.60 22.23 6.64
C SER A 4 -16.42 22.50 5.36
N GLY A 5 -15.74 22.84 4.26
CA GLY A 5 -16.36 23.09 2.95
C GLY A 5 -16.93 21.86 2.24
N LYS A 6 -16.57 20.63 2.68
CA LYS A 6 -16.97 19.36 2.03
C LYS A 6 -16.64 19.29 0.52
N ASP A 7 -15.59 19.99 0.12
CA ASP A 7 -15.08 20.11 -1.25
C ASP A 7 -13.73 19.41 -1.44
N VAL A 8 -13.23 18.75 -0.38
CA VAL A 8 -11.98 17.97 -0.40
C VAL A 8 -12.29 16.50 -0.69
N SER A 9 -11.72 15.97 -1.78
CA SER A 9 -11.85 14.54 -2.13
C SER A 9 -11.11 13.62 -1.14
N GLY A 10 -9.88 14.01 -0.78
CA GLY A 10 -9.08 13.31 0.21
C GLY A 10 -7.79 14.06 0.55
N VAL A 11 -7.09 13.57 1.56
CA VAL A 11 -5.83 14.12 2.05
C VAL A 11 -4.72 13.08 1.93
N LEU A 12 -3.54 13.49 1.46
CA LEU A 12 -2.32 12.67 1.47
C LEU A 12 -1.35 13.22 2.51
N PHE A 13 -0.89 12.35 3.41
CA PHE A 13 0.18 12.63 4.36
C PHE A 13 1.17 11.46 4.39
N GLN A 14 2.33 11.65 5.02
CA GLN A 14 3.38 10.65 5.07
C GLN A 14 3.70 10.23 6.51
N TYR A 15 3.90 8.94 6.74
CA TYR A 15 4.16 8.34 8.05
C TYR A 15 5.24 7.25 7.97
N PRO A 16 6.45 7.45 8.52
CA PRO A 16 7.03 8.72 8.96
C PRO A 16 7.12 9.75 7.84
N ASP A 17 7.16 11.05 8.18
CA ASP A 17 7.24 12.11 7.18
C ASP A 17 8.62 12.23 6.53
N THR A 18 8.77 13.17 5.58
CA THR A 18 10.04 13.36 4.86
C THR A 18 11.17 13.92 5.73
N GLU A 19 10.84 14.49 6.90
CA GLU A 19 11.81 14.98 7.89
C GLU A 19 12.16 13.88 8.92
N GLY A 20 11.51 12.72 8.82
CA GLY A 20 11.72 11.56 9.70
C GLY A 20 10.81 11.55 10.93
N LYS A 21 9.86 12.48 11.05
CA LYS A 21 8.98 12.59 12.20
C LYS A 21 7.91 11.50 12.18
N VAL A 22 7.64 10.94 13.36
CA VAL A 22 6.50 10.07 13.64
C VAL A 22 5.42 10.92 14.32
N GLU A 23 4.26 11.04 13.69
CA GLU A 23 3.14 11.84 14.18
C GLU A 23 1.87 11.00 14.27
N ASP A 24 0.99 11.32 15.23
CA ASP A 24 -0.33 10.70 15.33
C ASP A 24 -1.33 11.45 14.44
N PHE A 25 -1.76 10.79 13.36
CA PHE A 25 -2.72 11.34 12.41
C PHE A 25 -4.18 11.00 12.72
N THR A 26 -4.48 10.39 13.87
CA THR A 26 -5.84 9.97 14.22
C THR A 26 -6.85 11.12 14.10
N GLU A 27 -6.54 12.31 14.63
CA GLU A 27 -7.42 13.48 14.56
C GLU A 27 -7.54 14.05 13.13
N LEU A 28 -6.48 13.95 12.33
CA LEU A 28 -6.53 14.37 10.93
C LEU A 28 -7.48 13.47 10.13
N VAL A 29 -7.36 12.15 10.31
CA VAL A 29 -8.21 11.16 9.64
C VAL A 29 -9.67 11.35 10.05
N GLU A 30 -9.95 11.50 11.34
CA GLU A 30 -11.32 11.70 11.85
C GLU A 30 -11.97 12.96 11.25
N ARG A 31 -11.25 14.09 11.21
CA ARG A 31 -11.77 15.33 10.60
C ARG A 31 -12.06 15.17 9.11
N ALA A 32 -11.21 14.44 8.38
CA ALA A 32 -11.45 14.15 6.96
C ALA A 32 -12.69 13.27 6.77
N HIS A 33 -12.88 12.25 7.62
CA HIS A 33 -14.06 11.39 7.54
C HIS A 33 -15.36 12.13 7.86
N GLN A 34 -15.35 13.04 8.84
CA GLN A 34 -16.52 13.86 9.19
C GLN A 34 -17.01 14.76 8.05
N SER A 35 -16.13 15.15 7.12
CA SER A 35 -16.47 15.91 5.92
C SER A 35 -16.78 15.05 4.69
N GLY A 36 -16.61 13.73 4.77
CA GLY A 36 -16.77 12.81 3.65
C GLY A 36 -15.52 12.66 2.76
N SER A 37 -14.36 13.12 3.22
CA SER A 37 -13.07 13.04 2.52
C SER A 37 -12.32 11.75 2.90
N LEU A 38 -11.53 11.19 1.97
CA LEU A 38 -10.70 10.01 2.25
C LEU A 38 -9.32 10.37 2.83
N ALA A 39 -8.76 9.49 3.65
CA ALA A 39 -7.40 9.61 4.16
C ALA A 39 -6.43 8.65 3.44
N CYS A 40 -5.38 9.21 2.85
CA CYS A 40 -4.31 8.48 2.16
C CYS A 40 -2.98 8.67 2.90
N CYS A 41 -2.27 7.58 3.18
CA CYS A 41 -1.00 7.59 3.89
C CYS A 41 0.12 6.98 3.04
N ALA A 42 1.10 7.80 2.66
CA ALA A 42 2.37 7.32 2.16
C ALA A 42 3.23 6.82 3.33
N THR A 43 3.74 5.58 3.27
CA THR A 43 4.41 4.95 4.41
C THR A 43 5.54 4.01 3.98
N ASP A 44 6.23 3.45 4.97
CA ASP A 44 7.44 2.64 4.80
C ASP A 44 7.27 1.27 5.49
N LEU A 45 7.41 0.19 4.71
CA LEU A 45 7.16 -1.17 5.23
C LEU A 45 8.10 -1.57 6.37
N LEU A 46 9.34 -1.07 6.41
CA LEU A 46 10.27 -1.41 7.49
C LEU A 46 9.95 -0.62 8.77
N ALA A 47 9.56 0.66 8.63
CA ALA A 47 9.11 1.45 9.77
C ALA A 47 7.87 0.80 10.42
N LEU A 48 6.93 0.32 9.59
CA LEU A 48 5.72 -0.38 10.04
C LEU A 48 5.99 -1.74 10.70
N CYS A 49 7.21 -2.27 10.70
CA CYS A 49 7.54 -3.44 11.51
C CYS A 49 7.56 -3.14 13.01
N ILE A 50 7.69 -1.87 13.41
CA ILE A 50 7.74 -1.46 14.83
C ILE A 50 6.77 -0.33 15.17
N LEU A 51 6.20 0.34 14.18
CA LEU A 51 5.20 1.39 14.33
C LEU A 51 3.78 0.86 14.21
N ARG A 52 2.84 1.50 14.91
CA ARG A 52 1.41 1.29 14.71
C ARG A 52 1.05 1.63 13.25
N PRO A 53 0.50 0.70 12.45
CA PRO A 53 0.28 0.90 11.03
C PRO A 53 -0.95 1.77 10.70
N PRO A 54 -1.02 2.36 9.49
CA PRO A 54 -2.12 3.21 9.03
C PRO A 54 -3.53 2.64 9.19
N GLY A 55 -3.69 1.33 9.00
CA GLY A 55 -4.98 0.66 9.17
C GLY A 55 -5.53 0.75 10.59
N GLU A 56 -4.67 0.88 11.60
CA GLU A 56 -5.09 0.97 13.00
C GLU A 56 -5.52 2.38 13.40
N PHE A 57 -5.13 3.43 12.68
CA PHE A 57 -5.56 4.81 12.91
C PHE A 57 -6.49 5.35 11.80
N GLY A 58 -7.19 4.44 11.11
CA GLY A 58 -8.35 4.77 10.29
C GLY A 58 -8.06 5.15 8.83
N VAL A 59 -6.83 4.99 8.34
CA VAL A 59 -6.48 5.35 6.96
C VAL A 59 -7.23 4.49 5.94
N ASP A 60 -7.71 5.11 4.87
CA ASP A 60 -8.46 4.44 3.81
C ASP A 60 -7.56 3.81 2.74
N ILE A 61 -6.44 4.46 2.45
CA ILE A 61 -5.46 4.05 1.42
C ILE A 61 -4.04 4.17 1.98
N ALA A 62 -3.28 3.07 2.04
CA ALA A 62 -1.87 3.08 2.40
C ALA A 62 -1.02 2.71 1.18
N LEU A 63 0.03 3.49 0.91
CA LEU A 63 0.88 3.33 -0.27
C LEU A 63 2.35 3.63 0.04
N GLY A 64 3.25 3.16 -0.81
CA GLY A 64 4.68 3.43 -0.64
C GLY A 64 5.54 2.52 -1.51
N SER A 65 6.84 2.45 -1.20
CA SER A 65 7.80 1.61 -1.92
C SER A 65 8.14 0.35 -1.13
N SER A 66 8.22 -0.79 -1.80
CA SER A 66 8.75 -2.03 -1.23
C SER A 66 10.27 -2.17 -1.43
N GLN A 67 10.96 -1.13 -1.93
CA GLN A 67 12.36 -1.19 -2.33
C GLN A 67 13.28 -1.73 -1.23
N ARG A 68 13.15 -1.22 -0.01
CA ARG A 68 14.04 -1.60 1.10
C ARG A 68 13.84 -3.03 1.60
N PHE A 69 12.84 -3.75 1.09
CA PHE A 69 12.68 -5.18 1.27
C PHE A 69 13.51 -5.93 0.22
N GLY A 70 14.84 -5.82 0.32
CA GLY A 70 15.77 -6.65 -0.46
C GLY A 70 15.91 -6.31 -1.94
N VAL A 71 15.49 -5.12 -2.40
CA VAL A 71 15.68 -4.68 -3.80
C VAL A 71 16.78 -3.61 -3.87
N PRO A 72 17.72 -3.67 -4.83
CA PRO A 72 18.79 -2.66 -4.93
C PRO A 72 18.28 -1.23 -5.11
N LEU A 73 19.07 -0.23 -4.70
CA LEU A 73 18.74 1.19 -4.92
C LEU A 73 18.50 1.50 -6.40
N GLY A 74 19.27 0.89 -7.30
CA GLY A 74 19.04 0.96 -8.75
C GLY A 74 19.03 2.37 -9.34
N TYR A 75 19.65 3.35 -8.67
CA TYR A 75 19.64 4.76 -9.05
C TYR A 75 18.25 5.28 -9.47
N GLY A 76 17.20 4.79 -8.79
CA GLY A 76 15.80 5.14 -9.06
C GLY A 76 14.88 3.97 -9.38
N GLY A 77 15.40 2.79 -9.75
CA GLY A 77 14.55 1.62 -9.95
C GLY A 77 15.15 0.50 -10.81
N PRO A 78 14.34 -0.52 -11.16
CA PRO A 78 12.91 -0.63 -10.87
C PRO A 78 12.59 -1.07 -9.43
N HIS A 79 11.53 -0.53 -8.84
CA HIS A 79 11.00 -0.94 -7.54
C HIS A 79 9.50 -1.15 -7.61
N ALA A 80 8.98 -2.15 -6.89
CA ALA A 80 7.54 -2.30 -6.73
C ALA A 80 7.02 -1.29 -5.70
N ALA A 81 6.01 -0.52 -6.08
CA ALA A 81 5.19 0.21 -5.12
C ALA A 81 4.14 -0.73 -4.55
N PHE A 82 3.77 -0.54 -3.28
CA PHE A 82 2.59 -1.17 -2.68
C PHE A 82 1.43 -0.15 -2.63
N PHE A 83 0.22 -0.67 -2.72
CA PHE A 83 -1.01 0.11 -2.65
C PHE A 83 -2.11 -0.77 -2.04
N ALA A 84 -2.57 -0.41 -0.85
CA ALA A 84 -3.59 -1.13 -0.10
C ALA A 84 -4.75 -0.19 0.23
N VAL A 85 -5.98 -0.71 0.20
CA VAL A 85 -7.20 0.07 0.44
C VAL A 85 -8.16 -0.68 1.35
N ARG A 86 -9.09 0.03 2.00
CA ARG A 86 -10.25 -0.59 2.67
C ARG A 86 -11.11 -1.37 1.69
N GLU A 87 -11.77 -2.43 2.17
CA GLU A 87 -12.55 -3.35 1.33
C GLU A 87 -13.61 -2.63 0.48
N SER A 88 -14.27 -1.60 1.01
CA SER A 88 -15.26 -0.78 0.31
C SER A 88 -14.71 -0.10 -0.96
N LEU A 89 -13.40 0.10 -1.07
CA LEU A 89 -12.74 0.76 -2.19
C LEU A 89 -12.17 -0.23 -3.23
N VAL A 90 -12.25 -1.55 -3.00
CA VAL A 90 -11.57 -2.56 -3.84
C VAL A 90 -11.99 -2.53 -5.31
N ARG A 91 -13.23 -2.09 -5.61
CA ARG A 91 -13.74 -1.97 -6.99
C ARG A 91 -13.05 -0.85 -7.78
N MET A 92 -12.39 0.09 -7.10
CA MET A 92 -11.65 1.21 -7.68
C MET A 92 -10.12 0.98 -7.68
N MET A 93 -9.65 -0.18 -7.19
CA MET A 93 -8.23 -0.53 -7.14
C MET A 93 -7.56 -0.38 -8.52
N PRO A 94 -6.41 0.31 -8.65
CA PRO A 94 -5.62 0.33 -9.88
C PRO A 94 -4.82 -0.97 -10.07
N GLY A 95 -4.64 -1.37 -11.33
CA GLY A 95 -3.78 -2.50 -11.69
C GLY A 95 -4.29 -3.88 -11.30
N ARG A 96 -3.36 -4.85 -11.38
CA ARG A 96 -3.60 -6.28 -11.19
C ARG A 96 -3.72 -6.64 -9.71
N MET A 97 -4.58 -7.60 -9.41
CA MET A 97 -4.77 -8.16 -8.08
C MET A 97 -4.98 -9.67 -8.17
N VAL A 98 -4.23 -10.44 -7.39
CA VAL A 98 -4.37 -11.89 -7.30
C VAL A 98 -5.51 -12.23 -6.34
N GLY A 99 -6.33 -13.20 -6.70
CA GLY A 99 -7.40 -13.73 -5.85
C GLY A 99 -7.43 -15.25 -5.87
N VAL A 100 -7.94 -15.82 -4.78
CA VAL A 100 -8.20 -17.25 -4.62
C VAL A 100 -9.48 -17.62 -5.37
N THR A 101 -9.49 -18.75 -6.05
CA THR A 101 -10.65 -19.34 -6.73
C THR A 101 -10.54 -20.87 -6.71
N ARG A 102 -11.47 -21.56 -7.36
CA ARG A 102 -11.42 -23.02 -7.55
C ARG A 102 -11.23 -23.39 -9.02
N ASP A 103 -10.50 -24.47 -9.28
CA ASP A 103 -10.40 -25.09 -10.61
C ASP A 103 -11.61 -26.03 -10.87
N ALA A 104 -11.60 -26.71 -12.03
CA ALA A 104 -12.67 -27.63 -12.42
C ALA A 104 -12.84 -28.84 -11.47
N THR A 105 -11.81 -29.18 -10.70
CA THR A 105 -11.85 -30.27 -9.70
C THR A 105 -12.28 -29.78 -8.31
N GLY A 106 -12.52 -28.48 -8.15
CA GLY A 106 -12.82 -27.85 -6.87
C GLY A 106 -11.58 -27.51 -6.04
N LYS A 107 -10.37 -27.73 -6.57
CA LYS A 107 -9.12 -27.42 -5.88
C LYS A 107 -8.89 -25.91 -5.82
N GLU A 108 -8.43 -25.43 -4.66
CA GLU A 108 -8.05 -24.04 -4.46
C GLU A 108 -6.84 -23.65 -5.33
N VAL A 109 -6.97 -22.58 -6.11
CA VAL A 109 -5.97 -22.06 -7.05
C VAL A 109 -6.00 -20.52 -7.09
N TYR A 110 -5.00 -19.90 -7.70
CA TYR A 110 -4.89 -18.44 -7.81
C TYR A 110 -5.14 -17.95 -9.24
N ARG A 111 -5.76 -16.77 -9.39
CA ARG A 111 -5.90 -16.06 -10.68
C ARG A 111 -5.90 -14.54 -10.50
N LEU A 112 -5.73 -13.80 -11.60
CA LEU A 112 -6.05 -12.37 -11.62
C LEU A 112 -7.57 -12.18 -11.45
N THR A 113 -7.95 -11.35 -10.48
CA THR A 113 -9.34 -11.08 -10.10
C THR A 113 -9.80 -9.67 -10.47
N LEU A 114 -11.11 -9.49 -10.61
CA LEU A 114 -11.74 -8.20 -10.93
C LEU A 114 -11.12 -7.50 -12.16
N GLN A 115 -10.77 -8.28 -13.19
CA GLN A 115 -10.05 -7.80 -14.39
C GLN A 115 -10.85 -6.75 -15.18
N THR A 116 -12.16 -6.64 -14.98
CA THR A 116 -13.01 -5.60 -15.60
C THR A 116 -12.60 -4.18 -15.19
N ARG A 117 -11.75 -4.01 -14.17
CA ARG A 117 -11.18 -2.71 -13.79
C ARG A 117 -10.05 -2.26 -14.73
N GLU A 118 -9.41 -3.19 -15.43
CA GLU A 118 -8.17 -2.94 -16.16
C GLU A 118 -8.40 -2.45 -17.60
N GLN A 119 -7.38 -1.79 -18.15
CA GLN A 119 -7.43 -1.14 -19.47
C GLN A 119 -7.81 -2.07 -20.62
N HIS A 120 -7.45 -3.35 -20.56
CA HIS A 120 -7.71 -4.32 -21.63
C HIS A 120 -9.20 -4.70 -21.75
N ILE A 121 -10.01 -4.41 -20.72
CA ILE A 121 -11.48 -4.59 -20.75
C ILE A 121 -12.19 -3.25 -20.83
N ARG A 122 -11.91 -2.33 -19.89
CA ARG A 122 -12.68 -1.09 -19.73
C ARG A 122 -12.13 0.13 -20.48
N ARG A 123 -10.94 0.02 -21.09
CA ARG A 123 -10.31 1.09 -21.89
C ARG A 123 -10.27 2.43 -21.13
N ASP A 124 -10.89 3.48 -21.65
CA ASP A 124 -10.96 4.82 -21.05
C ASP A 124 -11.76 4.86 -19.72
N LYS A 125 -12.57 3.83 -19.43
CA LYS A 125 -13.31 3.69 -18.16
C LYS A 125 -12.59 2.80 -17.13
N ALA A 126 -11.36 2.41 -17.41
CA ALA A 126 -10.54 1.64 -16.48
C ALA A 126 -10.15 2.48 -15.26
N THR A 127 -9.79 1.82 -14.16
CA THR A 127 -9.34 2.51 -12.93
C THR A 127 -7.96 3.13 -13.07
N SER A 128 -7.18 2.71 -14.08
CA SER A 128 -5.86 3.23 -14.43
C SER A 128 -5.48 2.77 -15.84
N ASN A 129 -4.55 3.49 -16.48
CA ASN A 129 -3.92 3.07 -17.74
C ASN A 129 -2.80 2.03 -17.53
N ILE A 130 -2.44 1.68 -16.29
CA ILE A 130 -1.35 0.76 -15.99
C ILE A 130 -1.53 -0.59 -16.70
N CYS A 131 -0.47 -1.05 -17.37
CA CYS A 131 -0.41 -2.36 -18.01
C CYS A 131 0.80 -3.13 -17.50
N THR A 132 2.01 -2.85 -17.98
CA THR A 132 3.22 -3.36 -17.32
C THR A 132 3.36 -2.74 -15.94
N ALA A 133 3.61 -3.57 -14.94
CA ALA A 133 3.85 -3.17 -13.56
C ALA A 133 5.20 -3.74 -13.10
N GLN A 134 5.42 -3.84 -11.79
CA GLN A 134 6.71 -4.26 -11.23
C GLN A 134 6.65 -5.65 -10.59
N ALA A 135 6.07 -6.61 -11.31
CA ALA A 135 5.76 -7.95 -10.78
C ALA A 135 6.99 -8.71 -10.27
N LEU A 136 8.10 -8.68 -11.00
CA LEU A 136 9.34 -9.36 -10.58
C LEU A 136 9.88 -8.77 -9.26
N LEU A 137 9.85 -7.44 -9.13
CA LEU A 137 10.38 -6.74 -7.95
C LEU A 137 9.45 -6.90 -6.75
N ALA A 138 8.13 -7.01 -6.99
CA ALA A 138 7.18 -7.38 -5.96
C ALA A 138 7.45 -8.81 -5.44
N ASN A 139 7.76 -9.76 -6.33
CA ASN A 139 8.15 -11.12 -5.94
C ASN A 139 9.45 -11.14 -5.13
N MET A 140 10.46 -10.33 -5.50
CA MET A 140 11.69 -10.20 -4.70
C MET A 140 11.40 -9.69 -3.28
N ALA A 141 10.60 -8.63 -3.15
CA ALA A 141 10.23 -8.08 -1.85
C ALA A 141 9.40 -9.07 -1.01
N ALA A 142 8.51 -9.84 -1.65
CA ALA A 142 7.78 -10.92 -0.97
C ALA A 142 8.72 -12.02 -0.48
N MET A 143 9.69 -12.44 -1.30
CA MET A 143 10.70 -13.44 -0.90
C MET A 143 11.60 -12.94 0.23
N PHE A 144 11.92 -11.64 0.26
CA PHE A 144 12.64 -11.02 1.37
C PHE A 144 11.84 -11.15 2.69
N ALA A 145 10.55 -10.83 2.65
CA ALA A 145 9.68 -10.97 3.82
C ALA A 145 9.52 -12.45 4.25
N ILE A 146 9.40 -13.39 3.30
CA ILE A 146 9.35 -14.83 3.58
C ILE A 146 10.64 -15.29 4.25
N TYR A 147 11.79 -14.87 3.73
CA TYR A 147 13.11 -15.29 4.23
C TYR A 147 13.37 -14.80 5.65
N HIS A 148 13.01 -13.56 5.96
CA HIS A 148 13.22 -12.98 7.28
C HIS A 148 12.13 -13.33 8.29
N GLY A 149 10.89 -13.53 7.85
CA GLY A 149 9.72 -13.62 8.72
C GLY A 149 9.49 -12.33 9.54
N SER A 150 8.44 -12.29 10.34
CA SER A 150 8.16 -11.11 11.20
C SER A 150 9.32 -10.83 12.16
N HIS A 151 9.86 -11.85 12.82
CA HIS A 151 10.97 -11.70 13.77
C HIS A 151 12.23 -11.11 13.12
N GLY A 152 12.60 -11.57 11.91
CA GLY A 152 13.76 -11.01 11.21
C GLY A 152 13.52 -9.58 10.76
N LEU A 153 12.31 -9.25 10.29
CA LEU A 153 11.95 -7.88 9.91
C LEU A 153 11.94 -6.93 11.12
N GLU A 154 11.36 -7.35 12.24
CA GLU A 154 11.41 -6.61 13.51
C GLU A 154 12.84 -6.41 14.00
N HIS A 155 13.68 -7.45 13.91
CA HIS A 155 15.10 -7.35 14.26
C HIS A 155 15.80 -6.27 13.42
N ILE A 156 15.60 -6.28 12.09
CA ILE A 156 16.18 -5.28 11.19
C ILE A 156 15.66 -3.89 11.54
N ALA A 157 14.34 -3.72 11.71
CA ALA A 157 13.73 -2.44 12.01
C ALA A 157 14.22 -1.84 13.34
N ARG A 158 14.27 -2.65 14.41
CA ARG A 158 14.81 -2.23 15.72
C ARG A 158 16.29 -1.90 15.64
N ARG A 159 17.08 -2.66 14.88
CA ARG A 159 18.51 -2.40 14.68
C ARG A 159 18.73 -1.06 13.97
N VAL A 160 17.95 -0.76 12.93
CA VAL A 160 18.03 0.52 12.22
C VAL A 160 17.62 1.68 13.14
N HIS A 161 16.51 1.53 13.87
CA HIS A 161 16.03 2.57 14.77
C HIS A 161 17.02 2.89 15.89
N ASN A 162 17.60 1.87 16.54
CA ASN A 162 18.60 2.07 17.60
C ASN A 162 19.92 2.69 17.11
N ALA A 163 20.17 2.68 15.80
CA ALA A 163 21.34 3.30 15.19
C ALA A 163 21.10 4.75 14.73
N THR A 164 19.86 5.24 14.85
CA THR A 164 19.44 6.62 14.51
C THR A 164 19.43 7.46 15.77
#